data_AF-A0A292QRE6-F1
#
_entry.id   AF-A0A292QRE6-F1
#
_cell.length_a   1.000
_cell.length_b   1.000
_cell.length_c   1.000
_cell.angle_alpha   90.00
_cell.angle_beta   90.00
_cell.angle_gamma   90.00
#
_symmetry.space_group_name_H-M   'P 1'
#
loop_
_entity.id
_entity.type
_entity.pdbx_description
1 polymer ?
#
loop_
_entity_poly.entity_id
_entity_poly.type
_entity_poly.pdbx_seq_one_letter_code
_entity_poly.pdbx_strand_id
1 'polypeptide(L)'
;MVDEINKKVIDIFSKHNNKLKPETKEKVKFYAGFNYVRIDKDHNGNKFNSEHLLKYAQGCHYIVRVMREYKGETVLYNYDIPNSDLFKFIKSFQENTLDGIIIEIDKYFPDTPA
;
A
#
# COMPACT_ATOMS: atom_id res chain seq x y z
N MET A 1 -14.43 6.46 -0.97
CA MET A 1 -14.19 6.23 0.49
C MET A 1 -12.70 6.04 0.80
N VAL A 2 -12.04 5.05 0.17
CA VAL A 2 -10.61 4.77 0.35
C VAL A 2 -9.73 5.89 -0.18
N ASP A 3 -10.11 6.50 -1.30
CA ASP A 3 -9.31 7.56 -1.94
C ASP A 3 -9.22 8.84 -1.12
N GLU A 4 -10.26 9.18 -0.35
CA GLU A 4 -10.23 10.35 0.52
C GLU A 4 -9.34 10.15 1.74
N ILE A 5 -9.34 8.94 2.32
CA ILE A 5 -8.41 8.57 3.39
C ILE A 5 -6.97 8.57 2.85
N ASN A 6 -6.74 7.99 1.66
CA ASN A 6 -5.43 8.01 1.02
C ASN A 6 -4.94 9.44 0.76
N LYS A 7 -5.79 10.31 0.20
CA LYS A 7 -5.47 11.73 -0.01
C LYS A 7 -5.11 12.42 1.31
N LYS A 8 -5.88 12.17 2.38
CA LYS A 8 -5.60 12.72 3.71
C LYS A 8 -4.25 12.26 4.26
N VAL A 9 -3.92 10.97 4.12
CA VAL A 9 -2.63 10.42 4.57
C VAL A 9 -1.47 10.99 3.75
N ILE A 10 -1.60 11.05 2.42
CA ILE A 10 -0.60 11.63 1.51
C ILE A 10 -0.34 13.10 1.85
N ASP A 11 -1.38 13.88 2.12
CA ASP A 11 -1.27 15.29 2.51
C ASP A 11 -0.50 15.45 3.84
N ILE A 12 -0.77 14.59 4.84
CA ILE A 12 -0.04 14.59 6.12
C ILE A 12 1.45 14.33 5.91
N PHE A 13 1.82 13.33 5.11
CA PHE A 13 3.22 13.03 4.80
C PHE A 13 3.91 14.14 4.00
N SER A 14 3.21 14.72 3.03
CA SER A 14 3.75 15.81 2.20
C SER A 14 4.04 17.06 3.02
N LYS A 15 3.14 17.42 3.94
CA LYS A 15 3.34 18.55 4.87
C LYS A 15 4.49 18.31 5.86
N HIS A 16 4.64 17.07 6.34
CA HIS A 16 5.74 16.69 7.23
C HIS A 16 7.10 16.86 6.57
N ASN A 17 7.26 16.44 5.31
CA ASN A 17 8.51 16.60 4.56
C ASN A 17 8.84 18.08 4.27
N ASN A 18 7.82 18.91 4.08
CA ASN A 18 7.99 20.34 3.79
C ASN A 18 8.17 21.23 5.04
N LYS A 19 8.35 20.66 6.24
CA LYS A 19 8.47 21.38 7.53
C LYS A 19 7.33 22.37 7.82
N LEU A 20 6.15 22.18 7.23
CA LEU A 20 4.97 22.97 7.55
C LEU A 20 4.44 22.53 8.91
N LYS A 21 4.12 23.49 9.80
CA LYS A 21 3.56 23.18 11.13
C LYS A 21 2.24 22.40 10.93
N PRO A 22 2.12 21.15 11.41
CA PRO A 22 0.86 20.44 11.31
C PRO A 22 -0.10 21.02 12.34
N GLU A 23 -1.09 21.79 11.89
CA GLU A 23 -2.25 22.19 12.70
C GLU A 23 -3.17 20.98 13.00
N THR A 24 -2.90 19.83 12.38
CA THR A 24 -3.65 18.58 12.57
C THR A 24 -3.20 17.82 13.82
N LYS A 25 -4.18 17.29 14.58
CA LYS A 25 -3.93 16.36 15.71
C LYS A 25 -3.19 15.08 15.27
N GLU A 26 -3.38 14.68 14.02
CA GLU A 26 -2.73 13.54 13.41
C GLU A 26 -1.30 13.94 12.99
N LYS A 27 -0.32 13.24 13.58
CA LYS A 27 1.11 13.46 13.35
C LYS A 27 1.73 12.21 12.75
N VAL A 28 2.68 12.41 11.84
CA VAL A 28 3.59 11.35 11.38
C VAL A 28 4.41 10.87 12.59
N LYS A 29 4.48 9.55 12.75
CA LYS A 29 5.27 8.85 13.77
C LYS A 29 6.27 7.93 13.08
N PHE A 30 7.36 7.61 13.75
CA PHE A 30 8.38 6.68 13.26
C PHE A 30 8.46 5.46 14.16
N TYR A 31 8.34 4.26 13.58
CA TYR A 31 8.43 3.00 14.30
C TYR A 31 8.91 1.88 13.36
N ALA A 32 9.77 0.98 13.87
CA ALA A 32 10.31 -0.17 13.14
C ALA A 32 10.98 0.16 11.79
N GLY A 33 11.56 1.36 11.66
CA GLY A 33 12.18 1.81 10.40
C GLY A 33 11.25 2.50 9.42
N PHE A 34 9.96 2.64 9.75
CA PHE A 34 8.94 3.19 8.85
C PHE A 34 8.22 4.39 9.45
N ASN A 35 7.87 5.36 8.61
CA ASN A 35 6.97 6.45 9.00
C ASN A 35 5.50 6.00 8.83
N TYR A 36 4.65 6.34 9.80
CA TYR A 36 3.22 5.98 9.77
C TYR A 36 2.34 7.08 10.37
N VAL A 37 1.05 7.07 9.99
CA VAL A 37 0.00 7.90 10.58
C VAL A 37 -1.05 6.97 11.19
N ARG A 38 -1.42 7.23 12.45
CA ARG A 38 -2.55 6.54 13.10
C ARG A 38 -3.81 7.37 12.90
N ILE A 39 -4.86 6.73 12.40
CA ILE A 39 -6.20 7.31 12.28
C ILE A 39 -7.16 6.41 13.06
N ASP A 40 -8.05 7.01 13.86
CA ASP A 40 -9.00 6.26 14.69
C ASP A 40 -10.44 6.27 14.11
N LYS A 41 -10.71 7.13 13.12
CA LYS A 41 -12.03 7.34 12.51
C LYS A 41 -11.94 7.61 11.01
N ASP A 42 -12.98 7.27 10.27
CA ASP A 42 -13.09 7.62 8.84
C ASP A 42 -13.37 9.13 8.63
N HIS A 43 -13.51 9.54 7.36
CA HIS A 43 -13.81 10.93 6.98
C HIS A 43 -15.18 11.43 7.51
N ASN A 44 -16.10 10.53 7.84
CA ASN A 44 -17.41 10.84 8.42
C ASN A 44 -17.40 10.84 9.96
N GLY A 45 -16.26 10.54 10.58
CA GLY A 45 -16.13 10.46 12.05
C GLY A 45 -16.59 9.12 12.65
N ASN A 46 -16.88 8.11 11.83
CA ASN A 46 -17.23 6.77 12.27
C ASN A 46 -15.99 6.00 12.70
N LYS A 47 -16.14 5.14 13.71
CA LYS A 47 -15.07 4.20 14.09
C LYS A 47 -14.94 3.09 13.04
N PHE A 48 -13.72 2.61 12.85
CA PHE A 48 -13.47 1.46 12.01
C PHE A 48 -14.06 0.17 12.60
N ASN A 49 -14.61 -0.68 11.73
CA ASN A 49 -15.12 -2.01 12.09
C ASN A 49 -14.16 -3.09 11.58
N SER A 50 -13.74 -3.99 12.47
CA SER A 50 -12.73 -5.01 12.15
C SER A 50 -13.21 -6.00 11.08
N GLU A 51 -14.46 -6.47 11.14
CA GLU A 51 -15.01 -7.42 10.16
C GLU A 51 -15.08 -6.81 8.76
N HIS A 52 -15.48 -5.54 8.68
CA HIS A 52 -15.51 -4.81 7.40
C HIS A 52 -14.10 -4.64 6.82
N LEU A 53 -13.10 -4.36 7.65
CA LEU A 53 -11.70 -4.26 7.20
C LEU A 53 -11.14 -5.60 6.74
N LEU A 54 -11.48 -6.70 7.42
CA LEU A 54 -11.07 -8.04 7.00
C LEU A 54 -11.71 -8.44 5.68
N LYS A 55 -13.01 -8.20 5.52
CA LYS A 55 -13.72 -8.44 4.25
C LYS A 55 -13.15 -7.59 3.11
N TYR A 56 -12.84 -6.33 3.39
CA TYR A 56 -12.17 -5.46 2.44
C TYR A 56 -10.82 -6.05 2.00
N ALA A 57 -10.00 -6.51 2.94
CA ALA A 57 -8.70 -7.12 2.66
C ALA A 57 -8.82 -8.41 1.81
N GLN A 58 -9.85 -9.22 2.04
CA GLN A 58 -10.10 -10.45 1.26
C GLN A 58 -10.35 -10.18 -0.23
N GLY A 59 -10.98 -9.05 -0.57
CA GLY A 59 -11.24 -8.66 -1.96
C GLY A 59 -10.09 -7.90 -2.63
N CYS A 60 -9.02 -7.58 -1.90
CA CYS A 60 -7.91 -6.79 -2.45
C CYS A 60 -6.95 -7.66 -3.25
N HIS A 61 -6.64 -7.22 -4.46
CA HIS A 61 -5.51 -7.70 -5.25
C HIS A 61 -4.53 -6.56 -5.51
N TYR A 62 -3.30 -6.93 -5.83
CA TYR A 62 -2.22 -6.01 -6.14
C TYR A 62 -1.57 -6.39 -7.47
N ILE A 63 -1.49 -5.45 -8.40
CA ILE A 63 -0.58 -5.54 -9.54
C ILE A 63 0.79 -5.07 -9.06
N VAL A 64 1.72 -6.00 -8.91
CA VAL A 64 3.11 -5.69 -8.57
C VAL A 64 3.95 -5.68 -9.85
N ARG A 65 4.49 -4.51 -10.20
CA ARG A 65 5.35 -4.35 -11.38
C ARG A 65 6.82 -4.46 -10.97
N VAL A 66 7.52 -5.39 -11.60
CA VAL A 66 8.92 -5.73 -11.33
C VAL A 66 9.75 -5.46 -12.57
N MET A 67 10.74 -4.58 -12.45
CA MET A 67 11.76 -4.33 -13.46
C MET A 67 12.86 -5.38 -13.35
N ARG A 68 13.21 -6.01 -14.48
CA ARG A 68 14.26 -7.04 -14.56
C ARG A 68 15.14 -6.83 -15.77
N GLU A 69 16.37 -7.31 -15.67
CA GLU A 69 17.25 -7.49 -16.82
C GLU A 69 17.05 -8.91 -17.37
N TYR A 70 16.64 -9.02 -18.62
CA TYR A 70 16.45 -10.29 -19.28
C TYR A 70 17.09 -10.26 -20.67
N LYS A 71 18.10 -11.11 -20.86
CA LYS A 71 18.86 -11.21 -22.13
C LYS A 71 19.45 -9.88 -22.62
N GLY A 72 19.85 -9.00 -21.69
CA GLY A 72 20.44 -7.70 -21.99
C GLY A 72 19.42 -6.59 -22.25
N GLU A 73 18.14 -6.85 -22.03
CA GLU A 73 17.08 -5.85 -22.12
C GLU A 73 16.39 -5.65 -20.78
N THR A 74 16.08 -4.39 -20.47
CA THR A 74 15.22 -4.04 -19.34
C THR A 74 13.76 -4.37 -19.69
N VAL A 75 13.16 -5.26 -18.92
CA VAL A 75 11.79 -5.76 -19.13
C VAL A 75 10.94 -5.58 -17.86
N LEU A 76 9.61 -5.56 -18.06
CA LEU A 76 8.63 -5.40 -16.98
C LEU A 76 7.79 -6.67 -16.82
N TYR A 77 7.76 -7.19 -15.60
CA TYR A 77 6.88 -8.28 -15.19
C TYR A 77 5.77 -7.70 -14.33
N ASN A 78 4.52 -7.93 -14.71
CA ASN A 78 3.36 -7.50 -13.93
C ASN A 78 2.72 -8.74 -13.30
N TYR A 79 2.70 -8.79 -11.98
CA TYR A 79 2.14 -9.91 -11.22
C TYR A 79 0.81 -9.50 -10.60
N ASP A 80 -0.24 -10.30 -10.82
CA ASP A 80 -1.48 -10.23 -10.04
C ASP A 80 -1.31 -11.06 -8.75
N ILE A 81 -1.36 -10.39 -7.60
CA ILE A 81 -1.14 -10.98 -6.29
C ILE A 81 -2.34 -10.70 -5.37
N PRO A 82 -3.04 -11.75 -4.87
CA PRO A 82 -4.08 -11.55 -3.86
C PRO A 82 -3.47 -11.07 -2.54
N ASN A 83 -4.24 -10.32 -1.74
CA ASN A 83 -3.75 -9.77 -0.46
C ASN A 83 -3.18 -10.82 0.50
N SER A 84 -3.72 -12.04 0.50
CA SER A 84 -3.21 -13.16 1.31
C SER A 84 -1.78 -13.57 0.96
N ASP A 85 -1.38 -13.41 -0.31
CA ASP A 85 -0.06 -13.81 -0.81
C ASP A 85 0.92 -12.65 -0.96
N LEU A 86 0.49 -11.39 -0.76
CA LEU A 86 1.36 -10.22 -0.91
C LEU A 86 2.63 -10.34 -0.06
N PHE A 87 2.50 -10.71 1.22
CA PHE A 87 3.68 -10.85 2.09
C PHE A 87 4.61 -11.97 1.64
N LYS A 88 4.04 -13.11 1.21
CA LYS A 88 4.81 -14.23 0.64
C LYS A 88 5.57 -13.78 -0.61
N PHE A 89 4.92 -12.99 -1.48
CA PHE A 89 5.53 -12.43 -2.67
C PHE A 89 6.70 -11.48 -2.32
N ILE A 90 6.51 -10.54 -1.39
CA ILE A 90 7.61 -9.64 -0.97
C ILE A 90 8.78 -10.43 -0.36
N LYS A 91 8.50 -11.44 0.48
CA LYS A 91 9.54 -12.28 1.09
C LYS A 91 10.38 -13.02 0.04
N SER A 92 9.79 -13.39 -1.09
CA SER A 92 10.50 -14.08 -2.17
C SER A 92 11.66 -13.27 -2.77
N PHE A 93 11.64 -11.93 -2.69
CA PHE A 93 12.77 -11.08 -3.07
C PHE A 93 13.87 -11.06 -2.01
N GLN A 94 13.50 -11.11 -0.72
CA GLN A 94 14.47 -11.18 0.38
C GLN A 94 15.20 -12.54 0.41
N GLU A 95 14.50 -13.60 0.00
CA GLU A 95 15.01 -14.97 -0.06
C GLU A 95 15.68 -15.32 -1.41
N ASN A 96 15.81 -14.35 -2.33
CA ASN A 96 16.36 -14.54 -3.69
C ASN A 96 15.63 -15.62 -4.53
N THR A 97 14.35 -15.88 -4.24
CA THR A 97 13.50 -16.73 -5.10
C THR A 97 13.03 -15.97 -6.33
N LEU A 98 12.72 -14.67 -6.16
CA LEU A 98 12.48 -13.73 -7.24
C LEU A 98 13.58 -12.67 -7.26
N ASP A 99 13.95 -12.26 -8.46
CA ASP A 99 14.94 -11.23 -8.78
C ASP A 99 14.28 -10.04 -9.47
N GLY A 100 14.99 -8.90 -9.44
CA GLY A 100 14.52 -7.64 -10.00
C GLY A 100 14.21 -6.59 -8.92
N ILE A 101 13.62 -5.49 -9.37
CA ILE A 101 13.28 -4.35 -8.53
C ILE A 101 11.77 -4.10 -8.67
N ILE A 102 11.05 -4.15 -7.56
CA ILE A 102 9.66 -3.70 -7.51
C ILE A 102 9.64 -2.19 -7.71
N ILE A 103 8.96 -1.71 -8.75
CA ILE A 103 8.86 -0.28 -9.07
C ILE A 103 7.47 0.31 -8.82
N GLU A 104 6.43 -0.54 -8.76
CA GLU A 104 5.05 -0.12 -8.56
C GLU A 104 4.24 -1.24 -7.91
N ILE A 105 3.29 -0.87 -7.04
CA ILE A 105 2.31 -1.77 -6.43
C ILE A 105 0.95 -1.06 -6.50
N ASP A 106 0.09 -1.49 -7.40
CA ASP A 106 -1.25 -0.93 -7.58
C ASP A 106 -2.31 -1.85 -7.01
N LYS A 107 -3.15 -1.33 -6.12
CA LYS A 107 -4.28 -2.07 -5.57
C LYS A 107 -5.50 -1.99 -6.49
N TYR A 108 -6.16 -3.12 -6.70
CA TYR A 108 -7.46 -3.18 -7.34
C TYR A 108 -8.36 -4.23 -6.68
N PHE A 109 -9.63 -4.23 -7.06
CA PHE A 109 -10.58 -5.27 -6.71
C PHE A 109 -10.89 -6.01 -8.01
N PRO A 110 -10.55 -7.30 -8.15
CA PRO A 110 -11.00 -8.06 -9.31
C PRO A 110 -12.52 -8.04 -9.27
N ASP A 111 -13.15 -7.60 -10.37
CA ASP A 111 -14.60 -7.51 -10.44
C ASP A 111 -15.20 -8.85 -10.00
N THR A 112 -16.09 -8.80 -9.02
CA THR A 112 -17.03 -9.91 -8.83
C THR A 112 -17.88 -9.91 -10.10
N PRO A 113 -18.00 -11.01 -10.86
CA PRO A 113 -18.90 -11.03 -12.01
C PRO A 113 -20.27 -10.52 -11.55
N ALA A 114 -20.77 -9.51 -12.25
CA ALA A 114 -22.07 -8.88 -11.98
C ALA A 114 -23.23 -9.89 -12.08
#